data_AF-A0A702D0H0-F1
#
_entry.id   AF-A0A702D0H0-F1
#
_cell.length_a   1.000
_cell.length_b   1.000
_cell.length_c   1.000
_cell.angle_alpha   90.00
_cell.angle_beta   90.00
_cell.angle_gamma   90.00
#
_symmetry.space_group_name_H-M   'P 1'
#
loop_
_entity.id
_entity.type
_entity.pdbx_description
1 polymer ?
#
loop_
_entity_poly.entity_id
_entity_poly.type
_entity_poly.pdbx_seq_one_letter_code
_entity_poly.pdbx_strand_id
1 'polypeptide(L)'
;MSELNYEAIGRCKILNEKIKALHAERMKAIGDLRSSVYSLHQKGNINRVPPEIVEFDQQSLTDLVEKVGHYDSELMRAVHEYNNWCAEAGDRPVKLIKLD
;
A
#
# COMPACT_ATOMS: atom_id res chain seq x y z
N MET A 1 -18.60 -22.38 -27.30
CA MET A 1 -17.35 -22.00 -26.63
C MET A 1 -17.24 -20.50 -26.81
N SER A 2 -17.19 -19.70 -25.72
CA SER A 2 -16.86 -18.28 -25.86
C SER A 2 -15.45 -18.19 -26.43
N GLU A 3 -15.25 -17.39 -27.47
CA GLU A 3 -13.92 -17.09 -27.98
C GLU A 3 -13.04 -16.55 -26.84
N LEU A 4 -11.80 -17.01 -26.79
CA LEU A 4 -10.81 -16.51 -25.82
C LEU A 4 -10.57 -15.02 -26.09
N ASN A 5 -10.86 -14.17 -25.09
CA ASN A 5 -10.54 -12.75 -25.17
C ASN A 5 -9.06 -12.53 -24.82
N TYR A 6 -8.20 -12.62 -25.83
CA TYR A 6 -6.75 -12.44 -25.67
C TYR A 6 -6.35 -11.05 -25.17
N GLU A 7 -7.13 -10.00 -25.46
CA GLU A 7 -6.88 -8.66 -24.91
C GLU A 7 -7.10 -8.65 -23.39
N ALA A 8 -8.25 -9.17 -22.93
CA ALA A 8 -8.56 -9.25 -21.50
C ALA A 8 -7.50 -10.06 -20.74
N ILE A 9 -7.07 -11.21 -21.29
CA ILE A 9 -6.00 -12.04 -20.73
C ILE A 9 -4.69 -11.24 -20.60
N GLY A 10 -4.30 -10.52 -21.67
CA GLY A 10 -3.09 -9.70 -21.67
C GLY A 10 -3.13 -8.58 -20.63
N ARG A 11 -4.25 -7.85 -20.56
CA ARG A 11 -4.48 -6.78 -19.57
C ARG A 11 -4.42 -7.32 -18.14
N CYS A 12 -5.11 -8.42 -17.86
CA CYS A 12 -5.11 -9.06 -16.54
C CYS A 12 -3.70 -9.48 -16.11
N LYS A 13 -2.87 -9.98 -17.03
CA LYS A 13 -1.47 -10.33 -16.73
C LYS A 13 -0.66 -9.11 -16.27
N ILE A 14 -0.71 -8.01 -17.04
CA ILE A 14 0.01 -6.77 -16.73
C ILE A 14 -0.50 -6.17 -15.41
N LEU A 15 -1.81 -6.11 -15.24
CA LEU A 15 -2.43 -5.57 -14.04
C LEU A 15 -2.08 -6.38 -12.79
N ASN A 16 -2.00 -7.71 -12.89
CA ASN A 16 -1.59 -8.57 -11.78
C ASN A 16 -0.14 -8.29 -11.34
N GLU A 17 0.78 -8.10 -12.29
CA GLU A 17 2.17 -7.70 -11.98
C GLU A 17 2.21 -6.32 -11.30
N LYS A 18 1.43 -5.35 -11.82
CA LYS A 18 1.30 -4.01 -11.23
C LYS A 18 0.73 -4.05 -9.81
N ILE A 19 -0.31 -4.86 -9.56
CA ILE A 19 -0.92 -5.03 -8.23
C ILE A 19 0.12 -5.58 -7.23
N LYS A 20 0.93 -6.57 -7.62
CA LYS A 20 1.98 -7.11 -6.75
C LYS A 20 3.03 -6.07 -6.39
N ALA A 21 3.48 -5.27 -7.35
CA ALA A 21 4.44 -4.21 -7.13
C ALA A 21 3.87 -3.12 -6.19
N LEU A 22 2.66 -2.62 -6.47
CA LEU A 22 1.99 -1.61 -5.65
C LEU A 22 1.69 -2.11 -4.24
N HIS A 23 1.34 -3.39 -4.07
CA HIS A 23 1.15 -3.99 -2.76
C HIS A 23 2.45 -4.00 -1.95
N ALA A 24 3.58 -4.35 -2.57
CA ALA A 24 4.89 -4.31 -1.91
C ALA A 24 5.27 -2.88 -1.50
N GLU A 25 5.08 -1.89 -2.37
CA GLU A 25 5.36 -0.48 -2.05
C GLU A 25 4.47 0.06 -0.93
N ARG A 26 3.17 -0.29 -0.93
CA ARG A 26 2.27 0.05 0.17
C ARG A 26 2.74 -0.55 1.49
N MET A 27 3.13 -1.83 1.51
CA MET A 27 3.64 -2.49 2.71
C MET A 27 4.92 -1.84 3.23
N LYS A 28 5.82 -1.43 2.33
CA LYS A 28 7.03 -0.67 2.68
C LYS A 28 6.69 0.67 3.29
N ALA A 29 5.80 1.46 2.67
CA ALA A 29 5.37 2.76 3.19
C ALA A 29 4.71 2.65 4.57
N ILE A 30 3.87 1.63 4.79
CA ILE A 30 3.28 1.34 6.11
C ILE A 30 4.38 0.98 7.12
N GLY A 31 5.38 0.20 6.71
CA GLY A 31 6.54 -0.16 7.55
C GLY A 31 7.37 1.06 7.97
N ASP A 32 7.60 2.00 7.05
CA ASP A 32 8.30 3.26 7.30
C ASP A 32 7.52 4.13 8.29
N LEU A 33 6.21 4.31 8.07
CA LEU A 33 5.32 5.04 8.98
C LEU A 33 5.33 4.44 10.39
N ARG A 34 5.17 3.11 10.49
CA ARG A 34 5.20 2.40 11.77
C ARG A 34 6.52 2.61 12.51
N SER A 35 7.65 2.55 11.80
CA SER A 35 8.98 2.75 12.38
C SER A 35 9.19 4.17 12.90
N SER A 36 8.66 5.16 12.19
CA SER A 36 8.69 6.57 12.60
C SER A 36 7.89 6.80 13.88
N VAL A 37 6.63 6.34 13.91
CA VAL A 37 5.76 6.42 15.10
C VAL A 37 6.39 5.70 16.31
N TYR A 38 6.92 4.50 16.10
CA TYR A 38 7.59 3.75 17.16
C TYR A 38 8.80 4.50 17.73
N SER A 39 9.58 5.17 16.87
CA SER A 39 10.74 5.96 17.30
C SER A 39 10.34 7.15 18.17
N LEU A 40 9.22 7.81 17.89
CA LEU A 40 8.72 8.92 18.72
C LEU A 40 8.41 8.49 20.16
N HIS A 41 7.88 7.28 20.33
CA HIS A 41 7.53 6.75 21.66
C HIS A 41 8.72 6.17 22.42
N GLN A 42 9.73 5.64 21.72
CA GLN A 42 10.82 4.87 22.33
C GLN A 42 12.13 5.63 22.48
N LYS A 43 12.33 6.69 21.71
CA LYS A 43 13.51 7.54 21.84
C LYS A 43 13.21 8.62 22.89
N GLY A 44 14.25 9.10 23.56
CA GLY A 44 14.14 10.03 24.68
C GLY A 44 13.94 9.33 26.01
N ASN A 45 14.47 9.95 27.06
CA ASN A 45 14.33 9.51 28.43
C ASN A 45 14.43 10.73 29.33
N ILE A 46 13.29 11.14 29.88
CA ILE A 46 13.21 12.30 30.77
C ILE A 46 14.02 12.13 32.06
N ASN A 47 14.31 10.88 32.45
CA ASN A 47 15.07 10.55 33.65
C ASN A 47 16.59 10.47 33.42
N ARG A 48 17.09 10.70 32.19
CA ARG A 48 18.54 10.81 31.92
C ARG A 48 19.10 12.15 32.39
N VAL A 49 20.42 12.23 32.52
CA VAL A 49 21.15 13.48 32.82
C VAL A 49 22.21 13.70 31.72
N PRO A 50 22.02 14.68 30.81
CA PRO A 50 20.85 15.58 30.71
C PRO A 50 19.58 14.84 30.25
N PRO A 51 18.38 15.36 30.54
CA PRO A 51 17.13 14.80 30.02
C PRO A 51 17.09 14.81 28.50
N GLU A 52 16.56 13.75 27.91
CA GLU A 52 16.43 13.60 26.46
C GLU A 52 14.94 13.60 26.09
N ILE A 53 14.53 14.52 25.22
CA ILE A 53 13.17 14.59 24.65
C ILE A 53 13.29 14.51 23.13
N VAL A 54 12.43 13.71 22.50
CA VAL A 54 12.39 13.62 21.05
C VAL A 54 11.61 14.81 20.50
N GLU A 55 12.22 15.51 19.55
CA GLU A 55 11.54 16.54 18.79
C GLU A 55 10.54 15.91 17.82
N PHE A 56 9.31 16.42 17.84
CA PHE A 56 8.27 15.95 16.94
C PHE A 56 8.37 16.67 15.58
N ASP A 57 8.77 15.91 14.56
CA ASP A 57 8.73 16.38 13.17
C ASP A 57 7.37 16.04 12.54
N GLN A 58 6.46 17.01 12.59
CA GLN A 58 5.13 16.89 12.01
C GLN A 58 5.19 16.65 10.50
N GLN A 59 6.06 17.36 9.78
CA GLN A 59 6.09 17.33 8.32
C GLN A 59 6.53 15.94 7.84
N SER A 60 7.59 15.38 8.43
CA SER A 60 8.04 14.03 8.10
C SER A 60 6.96 12.97 8.33
N LEU A 61 6.13 13.11 9.38
CA LEU A 61 5.04 12.17 9.64
C LEU A 61 3.90 12.34 8.63
N THR A 62 3.55 13.58 8.28
CA THR A 62 2.54 13.87 7.24
C THR A 62 2.95 13.29 5.90
N ASP A 63 4.20 13.48 5.47
CA ASP A 63 4.72 12.96 4.21
C ASP A 63 4.63 11.42 4.14
N LEU A 64 4.88 10.73 5.26
CA LEU A 64 4.76 9.27 5.35
C LEU A 64 3.30 8.80 5.22
N VAL A 65 2.36 9.52 5.84
CA VAL A 65 0.92 9.22 5.71
C VAL A 65 0.44 9.44 4.27
N GLU A 66 0.83 10.56 3.65
CA GLU A 66 0.52 10.85 2.25
C GLU A 66 1.07 9.78 1.31
N LYS A 67 2.31 9.33 1.55
CA LYS A 67 2.93 8.24 0.79
C LYS A 67 2.15 6.92 0.89
N VAL A 68 1.65 6.58 2.08
CA VAL A 68 0.76 5.41 2.26
C VAL A 68 -0.52 5.59 1.45
N GLY A 69 -1.17 6.76 1.55
CA GLY A 69 -2.39 7.07 0.82
C GLY A 69 -2.21 7.01 -0.70
N HIS A 70 -1.07 7.48 -1.20
CA HIS A 70 -0.71 7.42 -2.62
C HIS A 70 -0.65 5.98 -3.14
N TYR A 71 0.15 5.12 -2.50
CA TYR A 71 0.29 3.72 -2.94
C TYR A 71 -0.98 2.91 -2.75
N ASP A 72 -1.76 3.19 -1.71
CA ASP A 72 -3.06 2.54 -1.53
C ASP A 72 -4.04 2.94 -2.64
N SER A 73 -4.13 4.23 -2.97
CA SER A 73 -4.99 4.72 -4.06
C SER A 73 -4.63 4.10 -5.40
N GLU A 74 -3.33 4.06 -5.73
CA GLU A 74 -2.85 3.44 -6.97
C GLU A 74 -3.12 1.92 -7.01
N LEU A 75 -2.92 1.23 -5.89
CA LEU A 75 -3.23 -0.20 -5.76
C LEU A 75 -4.72 -0.45 -6.00
N MET A 76 -5.59 0.33 -5.34
CA MET A 76 -7.03 0.20 -5.46
C MET A 76 -7.52 0.48 -6.88
N ARG A 77 -6.90 1.47 -7.56
CA ARG A 77 -7.16 1.73 -8.98
C ARG A 77 -6.81 0.52 -9.85
N ALA A 78 -5.63 -0.08 -9.66
CA ALA A 78 -5.21 -1.25 -10.42
C ALA A 78 -6.07 -2.49 -10.14
N VAL A 79 -6.48 -2.70 -8.88
CA VAL A 79 -7.40 -3.78 -8.49
C VAL A 79 -8.77 -3.59 -9.13
N HIS A 80 -9.30 -2.37 -9.12
CA HIS A 80 -10.59 -2.08 -9.75
C HIS A 80 -10.53 -2.35 -11.26
N GLU A 81 -9.47 -1.86 -11.93
CA GLU A 81 -9.27 -2.11 -13.35
C GLU A 81 -9.16 -3.62 -13.65
N TYR A 82 -8.39 -4.37 -12.87
CA TYR A 82 -8.26 -5.82 -13.03
C TYR A 82 -9.62 -6.52 -12.90
N ASN A 83 -10.40 -6.16 -11.88
CA ASN A 83 -11.71 -6.78 -11.61
C ASN A 83 -12.74 -6.49 -12.71
N ASN A 84 -12.57 -5.40 -13.48
CA ASN A 84 -13.43 -5.11 -14.62
C ASN A 84 -13.11 -6.01 -15.83
N TRP A 85 -11.85 -6.43 -16.00
CA TRP A 85 -11.41 -7.28 -17.13
C TRP A 85 -11.45 -8.78 -16.83
N CYS A 86 -11.36 -9.19 -15.56
CA CYS A 86 -11.11 -10.59 -15.21
C CYS A 86 -12.20 -11.56 -15.68
N ALA A 87 -13.47 -11.11 -15.72
CA ALA A 87 -14.58 -11.94 -16.20
C ALA A 87 -14.41 -12.31 -17.68
N GLU A 88 -13.98 -11.36 -18.52
CA GLU A 88 -13.72 -11.58 -19.94
C GLU A 88 -12.45 -12.41 -20.18
N ALA A 89 -11.49 -12.34 -19.26
CA ALA A 89 -10.28 -13.17 -19.27
C ALA A 89 -10.51 -14.61 -18.78
N GLY A 90 -11.68 -14.92 -18.20
CA GLY A 90 -11.95 -16.20 -17.55
C GLY A 90 -11.30 -16.36 -16.18
N ASP A 91 -10.83 -15.26 -15.59
CA ASP A 91 -10.17 -15.20 -14.28
C ASP A 91 -11.14 -14.81 -13.15
N ARG A 92 -10.73 -15.07 -11.91
CA ARG A 92 -11.47 -14.65 -10.72
C ARG A 92 -11.06 -13.24 -10.28
N PRO A 93 -12.00 -12.44 -9.75
CA PRO A 93 -11.69 -11.11 -9.24
C PRO A 93 -10.79 -11.19 -7.99
N VAL A 94 -9.97 -10.17 -7.80
CA VAL A 94 -9.24 -9.93 -6.55
C VAL A 94 -10.25 -9.59 -5.45
N LYS A 95 -10.17 -10.35 -4.35
CA LYS A 95 -11.02 -10.17 -3.17
C LYS A 95 -10.44 -9.10 -2.24
N LEU A 96 -11.26 -8.12 -1.89
CA LEU A 96 -10.95 -7.14 -0.85
C LEU A 96 -11.43 -7.65 0.51
N ILE A 97 -10.55 -7.58 1.51
CA ILE A 97 -10.86 -7.93 2.90
C ILE A 97 -10.91 -6.63 3.68
N LYS A 98 -12.02 -6.38 4.37
CA LYS A 98 -12.14 -5.28 5.34
C LYS A 98 -11.75 -5.82 6.71
N LEU A 99 -11.00 -5.03 7.47
CA LEU A 99 -10.81 -5.28 8.89
C LEU A 99 -12.01 -4.66 9.60
N ASP A 100 -12.66 -5.45 10.45
CA ASP A 100 -13.78 -5.01 11.30
C ASP A 100 -13.31 -4.06 12.41
#